data_AF-A0A7W7YNM3-F1
#
_entry.id   AF-A0A7W7YNM3-F1
#
_cell.length_a   1.000
_cell.length_b   1.000
_cell.length_c   1.000
_cell.angle_alpha   90.00
_cell.angle_beta   90.00
_cell.angle_gamma   90.00
#
_symmetry.space_group_name_H-M   'P 1'
#
loop_
_entity.id
_entity.type
_entity.pdbx_description
1 polymer ?
#
loop_
_entity_poly.entity_id
_entity_poly.type
_entity_poly.pdbx_seq_one_letter_code
_entity_poly.pdbx_strand_id
1 'polypeptide(L)'
;MDASFFHPAQPPSKGTQKWNPLWWLGNADDPVPPEWYRPGQGLRGPLWQLRNPLHNFTFYVIGVHDKDFVRRGKEPGAVFRRGGGWNWAVIEHGYLRLPFVSYEGSRVRFYALWREKGNFGLKLQRKKKE
;
A
#
# COMPACT_ATOMS: atom_id res chain seq x y z
N MET A 1 15.26 -20.83 4.49
CA MET A 1 15.43 -19.75 5.48
C MET A 1 14.52 -18.62 5.05
N ASP A 2 13.70 -18.10 5.96
CA ASP A 2 12.91 -16.90 5.67
C ASP A 2 13.79 -15.66 5.81
N ALA A 3 13.67 -14.73 4.88
CA ALA A 3 14.36 -13.45 4.95
C ALA A 3 13.60 -12.47 5.86
N SER A 4 14.29 -11.43 6.29
CA SER A 4 13.71 -10.25 6.94
C SER A 4 14.03 -8.99 6.13
N PHE A 5 13.19 -7.97 6.26
CA PHE A 5 13.41 -6.64 5.70
C PHE A 5 12.85 -5.60 6.69
N PHE A 6 13.66 -4.59 7.03
CA PHE A 6 13.24 -3.49 7.91
C PHE A 6 12.65 -2.35 7.10
N HIS A 7 11.51 -1.81 7.55
CA HIS A 7 10.90 -0.61 7.01
C HIS A 7 10.86 0.47 8.09
N PRO A 8 11.50 1.65 7.87
CA PRO A 8 11.33 2.79 8.74
C PRO A 8 9.96 3.45 8.54
N ALA A 9 9.47 4.14 9.56
CA ALA A 9 8.25 4.93 9.53
C ALA A 9 8.27 5.99 8.41
N GLN A 10 7.17 6.08 7.67
CA GLN A 10 6.90 7.10 6.64
C GLN A 10 5.57 7.83 6.95
N PRO A 11 5.54 8.64 8.03
CA PRO A 11 4.39 9.49 8.34
C PRO A 11 4.27 10.64 7.32
N PRO A 12 3.05 11.13 7.03
CA PRO A 12 2.85 12.23 6.10
C PRO A 12 3.23 13.56 6.78
N SER A 13 3.56 14.58 5.98
CA SER A 13 4.16 15.85 6.44
C SER A 13 3.33 16.66 7.45
N LYS A 14 2.03 16.40 7.56
CA LYS A 14 1.10 17.04 8.52
C LYS A 14 0.64 16.09 9.65
N GLY A 15 1.28 14.93 9.81
CA GLY A 15 0.86 13.89 10.76
C GLY A 15 -0.42 13.15 10.34
N THR A 16 -0.78 12.11 11.09
CA THR A 16 -1.96 11.29 10.81
C THR A 16 -3.17 11.73 11.65
N GLN A 17 -4.33 11.92 11.03
CA GLN A 17 -5.57 12.30 11.74
C GLN A 17 -6.50 11.09 11.90
N LYS A 18 -6.02 10.04 12.58
CA LYS A 18 -6.73 8.75 12.64
C LYS A 18 -8.11 8.82 13.31
N TRP A 19 -8.33 9.81 14.17
CA TRP A 19 -9.62 10.07 14.82
C TRP A 19 -10.64 10.82 13.94
N ASN A 20 -10.27 11.23 12.72
CA ASN A 20 -11.10 11.99 11.80
C ASN A 20 -11.52 11.12 10.58
N PRO A 21 -12.76 10.59 10.53
CA PRO A 21 -13.22 9.77 9.40
C PRO A 21 -13.20 10.48 8.04
N LEU A 22 -13.33 11.80 7.99
CA LEU A 22 -13.22 12.56 6.74
C LEU A 22 -11.78 12.55 6.21
N TRP A 23 -10.77 12.53 7.10
CA TRP A 23 -9.38 12.38 6.70
C TRP A 23 -9.09 10.99 6.11
N TRP A 24 -9.82 9.94 6.53
CA TRP A 24 -9.64 8.58 6.01
C TRP A 24 -9.89 8.48 4.49
N LEU A 25 -10.78 9.34 3.99
CA LEU A 25 -11.22 9.40 2.59
C LEU A 25 -10.30 10.23 1.67
N GLY A 26 -9.16 10.70 2.20
CA GLY A 26 -8.18 11.51 1.47
C GLY A 26 -6.84 10.82 1.25
N ASN A 27 -5.92 11.60 0.67
CA ASN A 27 -4.53 11.25 0.41
C ASN A 27 -3.60 12.32 1.00
N ALA A 28 -2.93 12.00 2.11
CA ALA A 28 -2.03 12.90 2.83
C ALA A 28 -0.60 12.94 2.24
N ASP A 29 -0.17 11.90 1.54
CA ASP A 29 1.11 11.86 0.81
C ASP A 29 1.10 12.80 -0.40
N ASP A 30 -0.05 12.88 -1.07
CA ASP A 30 -0.25 13.58 -2.34
C ASP A 30 -1.51 14.48 -2.28
N PRO A 31 -1.47 15.55 -1.47
CA PRO A 31 -2.66 16.37 -1.17
C PRO A 31 -3.05 17.34 -2.29
N VAL A 32 -2.12 17.73 -3.17
CA VAL A 32 -2.28 18.79 -4.17
C VAL A 32 -1.78 18.31 -5.55
N PRO A 33 -2.57 18.41 -6.63
CA PRO A 33 -2.20 17.90 -7.96
C PRO A 33 -0.92 18.57 -8.56
N PRO A 34 0.20 17.85 -8.85
CA PRO A 34 1.52 18.41 -9.29
C PRO A 34 1.73 18.67 -10.96
N GLU A 35 0.95 19.85 -10.78
CA GLU A 35 0.30 20.97 -11.48
C GLU A 35 -0.87 20.46 -12.33
N TRP A 36 -0.90 20.77 -13.62
CA TRP A 36 -0.49 19.84 -14.67
C TRP A 36 -1.38 18.60 -14.92
N TYR A 37 -1.93 17.99 -13.87
CA TYR A 37 -3.09 17.11 -13.91
C TYR A 37 -4.36 17.92 -14.25
N ARG A 38 -4.97 17.68 -15.41
CA ARG A 38 -6.24 18.32 -15.85
C ARG A 38 -6.20 19.87 -15.75
N PRO A 39 -5.29 20.55 -16.46
CA PRO A 39 -5.19 22.01 -16.44
C PRO A 39 -6.52 22.66 -16.86
N GLY A 40 -6.87 23.78 -16.24
CA GLY A 40 -8.13 24.50 -16.46
C GLY A 40 -9.40 23.85 -15.89
N GLN A 41 -9.37 22.59 -15.42
CA GLN A 41 -10.58 21.93 -14.92
C GLN A 41 -10.88 22.32 -13.47
N GLY A 42 -11.99 23.04 -13.21
CA GLY A 42 -12.35 23.52 -11.86
C GLY A 42 -12.48 22.43 -10.77
N LEU A 43 -12.84 21.19 -11.14
CA LEU A 43 -12.93 20.04 -10.22
C LEU A 43 -11.60 19.27 -10.03
N ARG A 44 -10.48 19.83 -10.50
CA ARG A 44 -9.14 19.20 -10.47
C ARG A 44 -8.73 18.70 -9.07
N GLY A 45 -9.01 19.45 -8.00
CA GLY A 45 -8.72 19.05 -6.62
C GLY A 45 -9.48 17.79 -6.18
N PRO A 46 -10.82 17.79 -6.17
CA PRO A 46 -11.63 16.59 -5.87
C PRO A 46 -11.27 15.38 -6.76
N LEU A 47 -11.06 15.59 -8.07
CA LEU A 47 -10.69 14.53 -9.00
C LEU A 47 -9.30 13.91 -8.71
N TRP A 48 -8.38 14.70 -8.14
CA TRP A 48 -7.07 14.20 -7.69
C TRP A 48 -7.20 13.23 -6.51
N GLN A 49 -7.99 13.62 -5.50
CA GLN A 49 -8.25 12.79 -4.31
C GLN A 49 -9.02 11.51 -4.68
N LEU A 50 -10.02 11.61 -5.57
CA LEU A 50 -10.77 10.46 -6.12
C LEU A 50 -9.92 9.46 -6.92
N ARG A 51 -8.65 9.76 -7.22
CA ARG A 51 -7.69 8.81 -7.81
C ARG A 51 -7.22 7.74 -6.81
N ASN A 52 -7.28 8.01 -5.50
CA ASN A 52 -7.04 7.04 -4.44
C ASN A 52 -7.78 7.43 -3.12
N PRO A 53 -9.12 7.39 -3.09
CA PRO A 53 -9.95 7.97 -2.04
C PRO A 53 -9.99 7.16 -0.73
N LEU A 54 -9.11 6.19 -0.56
CA LEU A 54 -8.90 5.42 0.68
C LEU A 54 -7.41 5.26 1.00
N HIS A 55 -6.56 6.16 0.49
CA HIS A 55 -5.12 6.15 0.77
C HIS A 55 -4.89 6.25 2.29
N ASN A 56 -5.39 7.31 2.94
CA ASN A 56 -5.17 7.52 4.38
C ASN A 56 -5.72 6.35 5.22
N PHE A 57 -6.89 5.81 4.86
CA PHE A 57 -7.44 4.62 5.50
C PHE A 57 -6.49 3.41 5.41
N THR A 58 -6.07 3.05 4.19
CA THR A 58 -5.31 1.82 3.92
C THR A 58 -3.83 1.91 4.32
N PHE A 59 -3.23 3.09 4.35
CA PHE A 59 -1.83 3.31 4.73
C PHE A 59 -1.65 3.56 6.22
N TYR A 60 -2.60 4.27 6.87
CA TYR A 60 -2.39 4.80 8.23
C TYR A 60 -3.44 4.38 9.27
N VAL A 61 -4.70 4.17 8.89
CA VAL A 61 -5.76 3.78 9.84
C VAL A 61 -5.70 2.28 10.12
N ILE A 62 -5.84 1.45 9.08
CA ILE A 62 -5.63 -0.01 9.17
C ILE A 62 -4.21 -0.43 8.75
N GLY A 63 -3.40 0.51 8.29
CA GLY A 63 -2.01 0.29 7.89
C GLY A 63 -0.99 0.67 8.97
N VAL A 64 0.27 0.33 8.70
CA VAL A 64 1.43 0.63 9.55
C VAL A 64 2.49 1.47 8.83
N HIS A 65 2.11 2.24 7.80
CA HIS A 65 3.08 3.05 7.05
C HIS A 65 3.74 4.14 7.92
N ASP A 66 3.06 4.62 8.96
CA ASP A 66 3.56 5.61 9.92
C ASP A 66 4.39 5.03 11.08
N LYS A 67 4.88 3.79 10.98
CA LYS A 67 5.56 3.08 12.07
C LYS A 67 6.76 2.29 11.56
N ASP A 68 7.75 2.09 12.42
CA ASP A 68 8.83 1.14 12.15
C ASP A 68 8.30 -0.30 12.24
N PHE A 69 8.66 -1.16 11.28
CA PHE A 69 8.28 -2.57 11.30
C PHE A 69 9.30 -3.48 10.59
N VAL A 70 9.27 -4.77 10.94
CA VAL A 70 10.04 -5.81 10.25
C VAL A 70 9.08 -6.67 9.45
N ARG A 71 9.38 -6.90 8.18
CA ARG A 71 8.63 -7.81 7.30
C ARG A 71 9.45 -9.09 7.13
N ARG A 72 8.89 -10.25 7.50
CA ARG A 72 9.54 -11.56 7.36
C ARG A 72 8.82 -12.45 6.35
N GLY A 73 9.54 -13.35 5.71
CA GLY A 73 8.96 -14.38 4.85
C GLY A 73 9.84 -14.71 3.64
N LYS A 74 9.19 -15.07 2.53
CA LYS A 74 9.88 -15.63 1.36
C LYS A 74 10.70 -14.59 0.59
N GLU A 75 10.04 -13.52 0.09
CA GLU A 75 10.69 -12.35 -0.50
C GLU A 75 10.06 -11.08 0.11
N PRO A 76 10.42 -10.71 1.36
CA PRO A 76 9.72 -9.69 2.15
C PRO A 76 9.94 -8.26 1.65
N GLY A 77 11.05 -7.98 0.94
CA GLY A 77 11.29 -6.68 0.31
C GLY A 77 10.48 -6.43 -0.97
N ALA A 78 9.58 -7.35 -1.37
CA ALA A 78 8.84 -7.27 -2.63
C ALA A 78 7.32 -7.48 -2.47
N VAL A 79 6.56 -6.95 -3.44
CA VAL A 79 5.14 -7.32 -3.65
C VAL A 79 5.06 -8.75 -4.20
N PHE A 80 5.79 -9.01 -5.28
CA PHE A 80 5.74 -10.23 -6.08
C PHE A 80 7.11 -10.88 -6.13
N ARG A 81 7.11 -12.22 -6.24
CA ARG A 81 8.33 -13.02 -6.28
C ARG A 81 9.12 -12.80 -7.56
N ARG A 82 10.46 -12.66 -7.50
CA ARG A 82 11.33 -12.68 -8.68
C ARG A 82 11.22 -14.05 -9.36
N GLY A 83 10.96 -14.06 -10.67
CA GLY A 83 10.66 -15.29 -11.43
C GLY A 83 9.25 -15.86 -11.22
N GLY A 84 8.40 -15.19 -10.42
CA GLY A 84 6.99 -15.56 -10.27
C GLY A 84 6.70 -16.75 -9.34
N GLY A 85 5.45 -17.19 -9.40
CA GLY A 85 4.83 -18.08 -8.41
C GLY A 85 4.36 -17.32 -7.16
N TRP A 86 4.25 -18.03 -6.04
CA TRP A 86 3.80 -17.49 -4.76
C TRP A 86 4.89 -16.70 -4.02
N ASN A 87 4.54 -15.53 -3.49
CA ASN A 87 5.23 -14.85 -2.40
C ASN A 87 4.31 -14.77 -1.17
N TRP A 88 4.89 -14.78 0.02
CA TRP A 88 4.19 -14.51 1.27
C TRP A 88 5.12 -13.76 2.22
N ALA A 89 4.52 -12.97 3.10
CA ALA A 89 5.23 -12.30 4.19
C ALA A 89 4.30 -12.06 5.38
N VAL A 90 4.87 -11.76 6.54
CA VAL A 90 4.16 -11.22 7.71
C VAL A 90 4.92 -9.98 8.17
N ILE A 91 4.20 -8.89 8.43
CA ILE A 91 4.74 -7.72 9.10
C ILE A 91 4.61 -7.92 10.62
N GLU A 92 5.71 -7.70 11.31
CA GLU A 92 5.83 -7.67 12.77
C GLU A 92 5.99 -6.23 13.25
N HIS A 93 5.09 -5.79 14.13
CA HIS A 93 5.18 -4.51 14.83
C HIS A 93 4.71 -4.71 16.28
N GLY A 94 5.65 -4.83 17.22
CA GLY A 94 5.35 -5.28 18.58
C GLY A 94 4.68 -6.67 18.57
N TYR A 95 3.48 -6.76 19.15
CA TYR A 95 2.64 -7.97 19.12
C TYR A 95 1.82 -8.13 17.83
N LEU A 96 1.68 -7.07 17.02
CA LEU A 96 0.87 -7.11 15.81
C LEU A 96 1.52 -8.00 14.74
N ARG A 97 0.71 -8.84 14.08
CA ARG A 97 1.13 -9.70 12.96
C ARG A 97 0.18 -9.52 11.79
N LEU A 98 0.65 -8.85 10.74
CA LEU A 98 -0.14 -8.52 9.56
C LEU A 98 0.31 -9.39 8.37
N PRO A 99 -0.48 -10.39 7.96
CA PRO A 99 -0.09 -11.30 6.89
C PRO A 99 -0.18 -10.65 5.51
N PHE A 100 0.49 -11.28 4.54
CA PHE A 100 0.50 -10.93 3.13
C PHE A 100 0.66 -12.16 2.26
N VAL A 101 -0.07 -12.19 1.13
CA VAL A 101 0.13 -13.19 0.08
C VAL A 101 0.03 -12.55 -1.30
N SER A 102 0.86 -13.01 -2.23
CA SER A 102 0.70 -12.72 -3.65
C SER A 102 1.07 -13.91 -4.52
N TYR A 103 0.55 -13.90 -5.74
CA TYR A 103 0.86 -14.88 -6.76
C TYR A 103 1.04 -14.19 -8.12
N GLU A 104 2.08 -14.61 -8.85
CA GLU A 104 2.36 -14.17 -10.21
C GLU A 104 2.55 -15.38 -11.12
N GLY A 105 1.50 -15.74 -11.87
CA GLY A 105 1.53 -16.76 -12.90
C GLY A 105 1.55 -16.19 -14.31
N SER A 106 1.32 -17.06 -15.29
CA SER A 106 1.18 -16.72 -16.71
C SER A 106 -0.19 -16.12 -17.05
N ARG A 107 -1.27 -16.60 -16.42
CA ARG A 107 -2.65 -16.15 -16.68
C ARG A 107 -3.19 -15.12 -15.68
N VAL A 108 -2.71 -15.12 -14.44
CA VAL A 108 -3.21 -14.27 -13.36
C VAL A 108 -2.08 -13.72 -12.50
N ARG A 109 -2.29 -12.52 -11.96
CA ARG A 109 -1.42 -11.86 -10.98
C ARG A 109 -2.29 -11.24 -9.89
N PHE A 110 -2.07 -11.58 -8.62
CA PHE A 110 -2.85 -11.00 -7.53
C PHE A 110 -2.04 -10.80 -6.24
N TYR A 111 -2.48 -9.87 -5.40
CA TYR A 111 -2.03 -9.75 -4.01
C TYR A 111 -3.21 -9.49 -3.07
N ALA A 112 -3.01 -9.81 -1.80
CA ALA A 112 -3.93 -9.53 -0.72
C ALA A 112 -3.22 -9.13 0.58
N LEU A 113 -3.93 -8.37 1.43
CA LEU A 113 -3.55 -8.00 2.79
C LEU A 113 -2.37 -7.00 2.83
N TRP A 114 -1.44 -7.08 3.80
CA TRP A 114 -0.52 -5.97 4.09
C TRP A 114 0.77 -5.98 3.26
N ARG A 115 0.86 -5.02 2.35
CA ARG A 115 1.95 -4.86 1.38
C ARG A 115 3.28 -4.45 2.02
N GLU A 116 4.34 -4.43 1.21
CA GLU A 116 5.71 -4.08 1.58
C GLU A 116 5.80 -2.73 2.30
N LYS A 117 5.03 -1.71 1.88
CA LYS A 117 4.96 -0.41 2.59
C LYS A 117 4.14 -0.43 3.89
N GLY A 118 3.58 -1.55 4.31
CA GLY A 118 2.72 -1.63 5.50
C GLY A 118 1.29 -1.15 5.26
N ASN A 119 0.91 -0.83 4.02
CA ASN A 119 -0.45 -0.49 3.64
C ASN A 119 -1.27 -1.76 3.33
N PHE A 120 -2.56 -1.74 3.65
CA PHE A 120 -3.49 -2.79 3.22
C PHE A 120 -3.77 -2.69 1.71
N GLY A 121 -4.06 -3.81 1.05
CA GLY A 121 -4.62 -3.79 -0.30
C GLY A 121 -5.03 -5.15 -0.86
N LEU A 122 -5.98 -5.12 -1.79
CA LEU A 122 -6.44 -6.26 -2.58
C LEU A 122 -6.31 -5.90 -4.06
N LYS A 123 -5.79 -6.79 -4.90
CA LYS A 123 -5.73 -6.59 -6.35
C LYS A 123 -5.70 -7.93 -7.09
N LEU A 124 -6.55 -8.08 -8.09
CA LEU A 124 -6.52 -9.19 -9.06
C LEU A 124 -6.36 -8.63 -10.47
N GLN A 125 -5.48 -9.22 -11.26
CA GLN A 125 -5.28 -8.92 -12.68
C GLN A 125 -5.27 -10.22 -13.48
N ARG A 126 -6.04 -10.27 -14.57
CA ARG A 126 -5.86 -11.26 -15.64
C ARG A 126 -4.74 -10.75 -16.55
N LYS A 127 -3.71 -11.56 -16.78
CA LYS A 127 -2.75 -11.30 -17.86
C LYS A 127 -3.39 -11.75 -19.17
N LYS A 128 -3.30 -10.92 -20.22
CA LYS A 128 -3.50 -11.44 -21.57
C LYS A 128 -2.37 -12.43 -21.87
N LYS A 129 -2.67 -13.44 -22.66
CA LYS A 129 -1.63 -14.16 -23.40
C LYS A 129 -1.13 -13.19 -24.49
N GLU A 130 0.18 -13.09 -24.61
CA GLU A 130 0.84 -12.81 -25.88
C GLU A 130 0.80 -14.10 -26.73
#